data_AF-A0A931H7J5-F1
#
_entry.id   AF-A0A931H7J5-F1
#
_cell.length_a   1.000
_cell.length_b   1.000
_cell.length_c   1.000
_cell.angle_alpha   90.00
_cell.angle_beta   90.00
_cell.angle_gamma   90.00
#
_symmetry.space_group_name_H-M   'P 1'
#
loop_
_entity.id
_entity.type
_entity.pdbx_description
1 polymer ?
#
loop_
_entity_poly.entity_id
_entity_poly.type
_entity_poly.pdbx_seq_one_letter_code
_entity_poly.pdbx_strand_id
1 'polypeptide(L)' 'MTTEGKLPDLLAGTPVFVNVGVRSFCDALGEAGYAVVQVEWSPPPADDPEIAALLDDLL' A
#
# COMPACT_ATOMS: atom_id res chain seq x y z
N MET A 1 8.25 9.27 -27.81
CA MET A 1 8.11 7.85 -27.42
C MET A 1 6.61 7.65 -27.18
N THR A 2 5.90 7.15 -28.18
CA THR A 2 4.44 7.04 -28.19
C THR A 2 3.97 6.02 -27.14
N THR A 3 3.00 6.40 -26.34
CA THR A 3 2.39 5.64 -25.23
C THR A 3 1.41 4.56 -25.70
N GLU A 4 1.25 4.38 -27.01
CA GLU A 4 0.34 3.39 -27.59
C GLU A 4 0.97 1.99 -27.49
N GLY A 5 0.45 1.19 -26.55
CA GLY A 5 0.78 -0.23 -26.37
C GLY A 5 1.07 -0.63 -24.92
N LYS A 6 1.71 0.24 -24.12
CA LYS A 6 2.24 -0.18 -22.81
C LYS A 6 1.21 -0.28 -21.68
N LEU A 7 0.22 0.61 -21.65
CA LEU A 7 -0.76 0.64 -20.57
C LEU A 7 -1.72 -0.57 -20.62
N PRO A 8 -2.29 -0.94 -21.79
CA PRO A 8 -3.14 -2.14 -21.88
C PRO A 8 -2.38 -3.41 -21.46
N ASP A 9 -1.12 -3.54 -21.90
CA ASP A 9 -0.27 -4.69 -21.56
C ASP A 9 0.02 -4.76 -20.05
N LEU A 10 0.25 -3.61 -19.40
CA LEU A 10 0.44 -3.51 -17.95
C LEU A 10 -0.80 -3.92 -17.15
N LEU A 11 -1.99 -3.58 -17.64
CA LEU A 11 -3.26 -3.88 -16.99
C LEU A 11 -3.77 -5.31 -17.27
N ALA A 12 -3.30 -5.94 -18.36
CA ALA A 12 -3.66 -7.31 -18.70
C ALA A 12 -2.91 -8.36 -17.86
N GLY A 13 -1.76 -8.00 -17.28
CA GLY A 13 -0.98 -8.86 -16.39
C GLY A 13 -1.58 -8.98 -14.99
N THR A 14 -1.17 -10.01 -14.25
CA THR A 14 -1.48 -10.08 -12.82
C THR A 14 -0.69 -8.99 -12.07
N PRO A 15 -1.33 -8.13 -11.28
CA PRO A 15 -0.63 -7.11 -10.51
C PRO A 15 0.26 -7.74 -9.44
N VAL A 16 1.39 -7.09 -9.16
CA VAL A 16 2.29 -7.44 -8.05
C VAL A 16 2.01 -6.48 -6.91
N PHE A 17 1.80 -7.01 -5.70
CA PHE A 17 1.42 -6.20 -4.55
C PHE A 17 2.57 -5.98 -3.57
N VAL A 18 2.77 -4.72 -3.21
CA VAL A 18 3.58 -4.28 -2.06
C VAL A 18 2.66 -3.43 -1.21
N ASN A 19 2.18 -3.98 -0.09
CA ASN A 19 1.27 -3.28 0.79
C ASN A 19 2.05 -2.39 1.76
N VAL A 20 1.65 -1.12 1.86
CA VAL A 20 2.16 -0.15 2.84
C VAL A 20 0.94 0.37 3.60
N GLY A 21 0.88 0.07 4.89
CA GLY A 21 -0.28 0.42 5.72
C GLY A 21 -0.83 -0.80 6.44
N VAL A 22 -2.16 -0.86 6.58
CA VAL A 22 -2.83 -1.84 7.44
C VAL A 22 -2.57 -3.29 7.01
N ARG A 23 -2.18 -4.13 7.98
CA ARG A 23 -1.87 -5.54 7.76
C ARG A 23 -3.07 -6.33 7.23
N SER A 24 -4.27 -6.00 7.68
CA SER A 24 -5.50 -6.65 7.26
C SER A 24 -5.73 -6.62 5.75
N PHE A 25 -5.23 -5.60 5.05
CA PHE A 25 -5.33 -5.55 3.60
C PHE A 25 -4.35 -6.52 2.91
N CYS A 26 -3.14 -6.68 3.46
CA CYS A 26 -2.20 -7.73 3.01
C CYS A 26 -2.80 -9.12 3.22
N ASP A 27 -3.43 -9.36 4.37
CA ASP A 27 -4.05 -10.65 4.68
C ASP A 27 -5.19 -10.95 3.70
N ALA A 28 -6.06 -9.96 3.43
CA ALA A 28 -7.14 -10.09 2.44
C ALA A 28 -6.63 -10.38 1.02
N LEU A 29 -5.51 -9.76 0.60
CA LEU A 29 -4.86 -10.05 -0.68
C LEU A 29 -4.32 -11.49 -0.72
N GLY A 30 -3.73 -11.97 0.37
CA GLY A 30 -3.26 -13.34 0.51
C GLY A 30 -4.39 -14.37 0.45
N GLU A 31 -5.50 -14.11 1.13
CA GLU A 31 -6.71 -14.94 1.10
C GLU A 31 -7.34 -15.00 -0.30
N ALA A 32 -7.28 -13.90 -1.05
CA ALA A 32 -7.69 -13.82 -2.45
C ALA A 32 -6.72 -14.52 -3.42
N GLY A 33 -5.61 -15.08 -2.92
CA GLY A 33 -4.64 -15.84 -3.70
C GLY A 33 -3.55 -15.01 -4.38
N TYR A 34 -3.42 -13.73 -4.03
CA TYR A 34 -2.36 -12.88 -4.57
C TYR A 34 -1.08 -12.97 -3.74
N ALA A 35 0.06 -12.96 -4.42
CA ALA A 35 1.35 -12.76 -3.78
C ALA A 35 1.51 -11.29 -3.38
N VAL A 36 1.72 -11.03 -2.10
CA VAL A 36 1.87 -9.69 -1.54
C VAL A 36 3.03 -9.64 -0.55
N VAL A 37 3.78 -8.54 -0.58
CA VAL A 37 4.78 -8.19 0.45
C VAL A 37 4.18 -7.13 1.36
N GLN A 38 4.11 -7.39 2.67
CA GLN A 38 3.82 -6.36 3.65
C GLN A 38 5.09 -5.58 3.96
N VAL A 39 5.02 -4.26 3.83
CA VAL A 39 6.02 -3.34 4.36
C VAL A 39 5.59 -2.89 5.74
N GLU A 40 6.37 -3.24 6.75
CA GLU A 40 6.23 -2.66 8.09
C GLU A 40 6.74 -1.22 8.03
N TRP A 41 5.80 -0.28 7.90
CA TRP A 41 6.07 1.15 7.78
C TRP A 41 5.44 1.89 8.95
N SER A 42 6.20 2.82 9.53
CA SER A 42 5.71 3.81 10.47
C SER A 42 5.95 5.20 9.88
N PRO A 43 5.10 6.19 10.19
CA PRO A 43 5.41 7.58 9.87
C PRO A 43 6.75 7.99 10.52
N PRO A 44 7.42 9.02 9.98
CA PRO A 44 8.52 9.66 10.70
C PRO A 44 8.08 10.01 12.12
N PRO A 45 9.01 10.02 13.10
CA PRO A 45 8.70 10.52 14.43
C PRO A 45 8.00 11.86 14.31
N ALA A 46 6.83 12.00 14.95
CA ALA A 46 6.17 13.29 14.97
C ALA A 46 7.05 14.27 15.75
N ASP A 47 7.50 15.33 15.08
CA ASP A 47 8.25 16.41 15.73
C ASP A 47 7.37 17.18 16.73
N ASP A 48 6.04 16.95 16.68
CA ASP A 48 5.02 17.59 17.51
C ASP A 48 4.06 16.55 18.13
N PRO A 49 4.05 16.39 19.47
CA PRO A 49 3.17 15.45 20.16
C PRO A 49 1.67 15.80 20.03
N GLU A 50 1.31 17.06 19.76
CA GLU A 50 -0.09 17.44 19.50
C GLU A 50 -0.57 16.86 18.17
N ILE A 51 0.28 16.90 17.14
CA ILE A 51 -0.02 16.33 15.82
C ILE A 51 -0.10 14.80 15.88
N ALA A 52 0.77 14.15 16.65
CA ALA A 52 0.68 12.71 16.88
C ALA A 52 -0.66 12.30 17.51
N ALA A 53 -1.10 13.03 18.53
CA ALA A 53 -2.38 12.76 19.19
C ALA A 53 -3.59 12.99 18.25
N LEU A 54 -3.55 14.04 17.43
CA LEU A 54 -4.60 14.29 16.43
C LEU A 54 -4.65 13.21 15.34
N LEU A 55 -3.50 12.67 14.94
CA LEU A 55 -3.42 11.57 13.98
C LEU A 55 -4.02 10.28 14.57
N ASP A 56 -3.75 9.98 15.84
CA ASP A 56 -4.32 8.82 16.53
C ASP A 56 -5.85 8.92 16.65
N ASP A 57 -6.41 10.11 16.89
CA ASP A 57 -7.88 10.31 16.96
C ASP A 57 -8.60 10.12 15.61
N LEU A 58 -7.88 10.24 14.49
CA LEU A 58 -8.41 10.13 13.12
C LEU A 58 -8.34 8.72 12.54
N LEU A 59 -7.51 7.84 13.11
CA LEU A 59 -7.20 6.49 12.63
C LEU A 59 -7.97 5.40 13.40
#